data_AF-V5I758-F1
#
_entry.id   AF-V5I758-F1
#
_cell.length_a   1.000
_cell.length_b   1.000
_cell.length_c   1.000
_cell.angle_alpha   90.00
_cell.angle_beta   90.00
_cell.angle_gamma   90.00
#
_symmetry.space_group_name_H-M   'P 1'
#
loop_
_entity.id
_entity.type
_entity.pdbx_description
1 polymer ?
#
loop_
_entity_poly.entity_id
_entity_poly.type
_entity_poly.pdbx_seq_one_letter_code
_entity_poly.pdbx_strand_id
1 'polypeptide(L)'
;ENCDLWSLGVILYTMLCGKAPFHARSRDESVSSIMQRIKGGDFSFDSPAWVGVSSEAKHVVQGLLTVNPNLRLRMHDLKNNPWVRGSQSFPQTPLMTPDVLLAGTSAEKSLQTTFNAFHKAQREGFRLQDVLNAKLAQRRRMKKSSSENNSSSSSSFTSESSLK
;
A
#
# COMPACT_ATOMS: atom_id res chain seq x y z
N GLU A 1 9.23 -2.89 0.38
CA GLU A 1 9.04 -1.61 -0.34
C GLU A 1 7.75 -1.55 -1.16
N ASN A 2 7.49 -2.44 -2.12
CA ASN A 2 6.31 -2.28 -3.01
C ASN A 2 4.96 -2.26 -2.29
N CYS A 3 4.80 -3.05 -1.21
CA CYS A 3 3.59 -3.00 -0.38
C CYS A 3 3.51 -1.71 0.44
N ASP A 4 4.65 -1.22 0.93
CA ASP A 4 4.73 -0.01 1.75
C ASP A 4 4.37 1.23 0.93
N LEU A 5 4.88 1.31 -0.30
CA LEU A 5 4.58 2.37 -1.27
C LEU A 5 3.11 2.35 -1.71
N TRP A 6 2.52 1.16 -1.85
CA TRP A 6 1.09 1.06 -2.13
C TRP A 6 0.24 1.56 -0.96
N SER A 7 0.57 1.15 0.27
CA SER A 7 -0.10 1.65 1.48
C SER A 7 0.06 3.16 1.63
N LEU A 8 1.24 3.70 1.30
CA LEU A 8 1.47 5.14 1.26
C LEU A 8 0.57 5.85 0.24
N GLY A 9 0.37 5.27 -0.94
CA GLY A 9 -0.57 5.78 -1.94
C GLY A 9 -2.01 5.82 -1.43
N VAL A 10 -2.45 4.79 -0.70
CA VAL A 10 -3.79 4.73 -0.10
C VAL A 10 -3.96 5.81 0.98
N ILE A 11 -2.98 5.97 1.86
CA ILE A 11 -2.99 7.01 2.90
C ILE A 11 -3.00 8.39 2.26
N LEU A 12 -2.13 8.63 1.27
CA LEU A 12 -2.04 9.90 0.58
C LEU A 12 -3.33 10.28 -0.15
N TYR A 13 -3.93 9.33 -0.89
CA TYR A 13 -5.23 9.54 -1.51
C TYR A 13 -6.28 9.96 -0.48
N THR A 14 -6.30 9.30 0.67
CA THR A 14 -7.24 9.58 1.76
C THR A 14 -6.99 10.95 2.40
N MET A 15 -5.72 11.34 2.61
CA MET A 15 -5.38 12.66 3.15
C MET A 15 -5.78 13.80 2.22
N LEU A 16 -5.75 13.59 0.89
CA LEU A 16 -6.04 14.63 -0.08
C LEU A 16 -7.54 14.86 -0.31
N CYS A 17 -8.39 13.84 -0.15
CA CYS A 17 -9.81 13.96 -0.46
C CYS A 17 -10.79 13.42 0.60
N GLY A 18 -10.28 12.81 1.68
CA GLY A 18 -11.08 12.23 2.76
C GLY A 18 -11.80 10.92 2.43
N LYS A 19 -11.53 10.29 1.27
CA LYS A 19 -12.16 9.03 0.84
C LYS A 19 -11.12 7.96 0.57
N ALA A 20 -11.49 6.68 0.69
CA ALA A 20 -10.62 5.58 0.26
C ALA A 20 -10.63 5.43 -1.28
N PRO A 21 -9.49 5.10 -1.94
CA PRO A 21 -9.40 5.02 -3.40
C PRO A 21 -10.31 3.94 -4.00
N PHE A 22 -10.46 2.80 -3.30
CA PHE A 22 -11.26 1.66 -3.75
C PHE A 22 -12.52 1.46 -2.88
N HIS A 23 -13.13 2.56 -2.40
CA HIS A 23 -14.33 2.49 -1.55
C HIS A 23 -15.51 1.81 -2.26
N ALA A 24 -16.43 1.21 -1.49
CA ALA A 24 -17.64 0.64 -2.04
C ALA A 24 -18.51 1.75 -2.69
N ARG A 25 -18.94 1.54 -3.94
CA ARG A 25 -19.81 2.43 -4.71
C ARG A 25 -21.28 2.31 -4.28
N SER A 26 -21.65 1.23 -3.59
CA SER A 26 -22.97 1.04 -2.99
C SER A 26 -22.89 0.22 -1.70
N ARG A 27 -23.92 0.29 -0.86
CA ARG A 27 -23.98 -0.43 0.43
C ARG A 27 -23.91 -1.96 0.28
N ASP A 28 -24.43 -2.47 -0.83
CA ASP A 28 -24.54 -3.91 -1.09
C ASP A 28 -23.44 -4.41 -2.05
N GLU A 29 -22.42 -3.59 -2.32
CA GLU A 29 -21.31 -4.00 -3.19
C GLU A 29 -20.50 -5.13 -2.56
N SER A 30 -20.28 -6.20 -3.33
CA SER A 30 -19.50 -7.34 -2.88
C SER A 30 -18.01 -7.01 -2.74
N VAL A 31 -17.35 -7.69 -1.79
CA VAL A 31 -15.89 -7.63 -1.61
C VAL A 31 -15.14 -8.04 -2.89
N SER A 32 -15.71 -8.97 -3.67
CA SER A 32 -15.12 -9.39 -4.95
C SER A 32 -15.02 -8.23 -5.95
N SER A 33 -16.06 -7.38 -6.02
CA SER A 33 -16.04 -6.19 -6.89
C SER A 33 -14.96 -5.18 -6.46
N ILE A 34 -14.85 -4.92 -5.17
CA ILE A 34 -13.77 -4.08 -4.62
C ILE A 34 -12.39 -4.65 -4.97
N MET A 35 -12.21 -5.96 -4.84
CA MET A 35 -10.96 -6.64 -5.20
C MET A 35 -10.67 -6.57 -6.70
N GLN A 36 -11.67 -6.62 -7.58
CA GLN A 36 -11.49 -6.39 -9.01
C GLN A 36 -11.00 -4.97 -9.28
N ARG A 37 -11.54 -3.97 -8.60
CA ARG A 37 -11.08 -2.58 -8.74
C ARG A 37 -9.65 -2.39 -8.25
N ILE A 38 -9.28 -3.00 -7.12
CA ILE A 38 -7.88 -2.99 -6.64
C ILE A 38 -6.95 -3.63 -7.68
N LYS A 39 -7.33 -4.77 -8.26
CA LYS A 39 -6.56 -5.47 -9.29
C LYS A 39 -6.53 -4.73 -10.62
N GLY A 40 -7.56 -3.96 -10.94
CA GLY A 40 -7.64 -3.12 -12.13
C GLY A 40 -7.00 -1.75 -11.97
N GLY A 41 -6.71 -1.32 -10.74
CA GLY A 41 -6.27 0.05 -10.47
C GLY A 41 -7.38 1.08 -10.70
N ASP A 42 -8.64 0.68 -10.54
CA ASP A 42 -9.81 1.53 -10.77
C ASP A 42 -10.12 2.41 -9.55
N PHE A 43 -9.55 3.61 -9.55
CA PHE A 43 -9.88 4.73 -8.68
C PHE A 43 -9.91 6.02 -9.51
N SER A 44 -10.63 7.05 -9.06
CA SER A 44 -10.78 8.30 -9.82
C SER A 44 -10.60 9.55 -8.98
N PHE A 45 -10.42 10.69 -9.66
CA PHE A 45 -10.24 12.00 -9.06
C PHE A 45 -11.43 12.93 -9.33
N ASP A 46 -12.61 12.37 -9.63
CA ASP A 46 -13.77 13.13 -10.14
C ASP A 46 -14.61 13.78 -9.04
N SER A 47 -14.32 13.48 -7.77
CA SER A 47 -15.02 14.06 -6.63
C SER A 47 -14.67 15.55 -6.45
N PRO A 48 -15.60 16.42 -6.02
CA PRO A 48 -15.34 17.85 -5.76
C PRO A 48 -14.13 18.11 -4.84
N ALA A 49 -13.87 17.18 -3.91
CA ALA A 49 -12.69 17.19 -3.04
C ALA A 49 -11.33 17.26 -3.76
N TRP A 50 -11.27 16.93 -5.05
CA TRP A 50 -10.05 16.95 -5.86
C TRP A 50 -9.86 18.22 -6.70
N VAL A 51 -10.83 19.16 -6.68
CA VAL A 51 -10.77 20.40 -7.48
C VAL A 51 -9.59 21.28 -7.04
N GLY A 52 -9.35 21.41 -5.74
CA GLY A 52 -8.23 22.19 -5.18
C GLY A 52 -6.89 21.45 -5.10
N VAL A 53 -6.84 20.18 -5.51
CA VAL A 53 -5.64 19.34 -5.40
C VAL A 53 -4.81 19.43 -6.69
N SER A 54 -3.51 19.72 -6.54
CA SER A 54 -2.60 19.92 -7.67
C SER A 54 -2.43 18.66 -8.53
N SER A 55 -2.09 18.85 -9.81
CA SER A 55 -1.81 17.78 -10.77
C SER A 55 -0.65 16.89 -10.33
N GLU A 56 0.36 17.46 -9.71
CA GLU A 56 1.58 16.76 -9.27
C GLU A 56 1.25 15.81 -8.11
N ALA A 57 0.39 16.23 -7.18
CA ALA A 57 -0.12 15.38 -6.11
C ALA A 57 -0.86 14.16 -6.68
N LYS A 58 -1.75 14.39 -7.65
CA LYS A 58 -2.51 13.33 -8.35
C LYS A 58 -1.58 12.35 -9.06
N HIS A 59 -0.52 12.86 -9.70
CA HIS A 59 0.48 12.05 -10.38
C HIS A 59 1.25 11.14 -9.41
N VAL A 60 1.63 11.66 -8.23
CA VAL A 60 2.29 10.85 -7.18
C VAL A 60 1.35 9.75 -6.69
N VAL A 61 0.09 10.07 -6.43
CA VAL A 61 -0.93 9.07 -6.03
C VAL A 61 -1.09 8.00 -7.10
N GLN A 62 -1.17 8.37 -8.38
CA GLN A 62 -1.26 7.42 -9.50
C GLN A 62 -0.06 6.48 -9.53
N GLY A 63 1.16 7.04 -9.45
CA GLY A 63 2.38 6.24 -9.47
C GLY A 63 2.48 5.24 -8.31
N LEU A 64 2.02 5.62 -7.12
CA LEU A 64 2.01 4.75 -5.93
C LEU A 64 0.94 3.65 -6.01
N LEU A 65 -0.22 3.95 -6.59
CA LEU A 65 -1.34 3.02 -6.74
C LEU A 65 -1.31 2.21 -8.05
N THR A 66 -0.23 2.32 -8.85
CA THR A 66 -0.01 1.47 -10.02
C THR A 66 -0.02 -0.01 -9.62
N VAL A 67 -0.88 -0.80 -10.28
CA VAL A 67 -1.08 -2.23 -9.99
C VAL A 67 0.19 -3.02 -10.25
N ASN A 68 0.81 -2.83 -11.42
CA ASN A 68 2.03 -3.53 -11.79
C ASN A 68 3.20 -3.03 -10.91
N PRO A 69 3.78 -3.87 -10.03
CA PRO A 69 4.86 -3.44 -9.14
C PRO A 69 6.11 -2.97 -9.88
N ASN A 70 6.36 -3.45 -11.09
CA ASN A 70 7.53 -3.06 -11.88
C ASN A 70 7.40 -1.65 -12.46
N LEU A 71 6.17 -1.18 -12.67
CA LEU A 71 5.83 0.16 -13.15
C LEU A 71 5.44 1.11 -12.01
N ARG A 72 5.35 0.60 -10.78
CA ARG A 72 5.01 1.39 -9.60
C ARG A 72 6.15 2.35 -9.29
N LEU A 73 5.78 3.58 -8.92
CA LEU A 73 6.71 4.60 -8.48
C LEU A 73 7.56 4.07 -7.33
N ARG A 74 8.88 4.09 -7.50
CA ARG A 74 9.82 3.59 -6.50
C ARG A 74 10.18 4.68 -5.51
N MET A 75 10.67 4.28 -4.32
CA MET A 75 11.05 5.22 -3.27
C MET A 75 12.10 6.24 -3.73
N HIS A 76 13.07 5.81 -4.56
CA HIS A 76 14.12 6.69 -5.07
C HIS A 76 13.59 7.80 -6.00
N ASP A 77 12.53 7.52 -6.76
CA ASP A 77 11.86 8.50 -7.61
C ASP A 77 10.97 9.41 -6.78
N LEU A 78 10.23 8.82 -5.83
CA LEU A 78 9.31 9.52 -4.95
C LEU A 78 10.03 10.61 -4.14
N LYS A 79 11.17 10.30 -3.50
CA LYS A 79 11.93 11.27 -2.71
C LYS A 79 12.44 12.46 -3.54
N ASN A 80 12.67 12.23 -4.84
CA ASN A 80 13.19 13.22 -5.76
C ASN A 80 12.07 13.99 -6.47
N ASN A 81 10.81 13.58 -6.26
CA ASN A 81 9.66 14.20 -6.91
C ASN A 81 9.49 15.66 -6.43
N PRO A 82 9.30 16.63 -7.35
CA PRO A 82 9.17 18.05 -7.01
C PRO A 82 8.05 18.36 -6.01
N TRP A 83 6.95 17.59 -6.07
CA TRP A 83 5.82 17.72 -5.16
C TRP A 83 6.20 17.32 -3.73
N VAL A 84 7.03 16.29 -3.57
CA VAL A 84 7.52 15.84 -2.25
C VAL A 84 8.60 16.76 -1.71
N ARG A 85 9.49 17.27 -2.58
CA ARG A 85 10.60 18.14 -2.18
C ARG A 85 10.19 19.56 -1.78
N GLY A 86 8.92 19.94 -1.94
CA GLY A 86 8.47 21.28 -1.61
C GLY A 86 9.08 22.37 -2.50
N SER A 87 9.49 22.02 -3.72
CA SER A 87 10.13 22.95 -4.66
C SER A 87 9.12 23.86 -5.37
N GLN A 88 7.82 23.64 -5.15
CA GLN A 88 6.70 24.33 -5.78
C GLN A 88 5.88 25.05 -4.70
N SER A 89 5.29 26.20 -5.04
CA SER A 89 4.28 26.84 -4.19
C SER A 89 3.00 26.01 -4.23
N PHE A 90 2.54 25.53 -3.08
CA PHE A 90 1.31 24.75 -2.99
C PHE A 90 0.09 25.68 -2.87
N PRO A 91 -1.06 25.29 -3.48
CA PRO A 91 -2.31 26.00 -3.22
C PRO A 91 -2.58 26.02 -1.71
N GLN A 92 -2.76 27.21 -1.14
CA GLN A 92 -3.19 27.39 0.25
C GLN A 92 -4.70 27.10 0.41
N THR A 93 -5.35 26.60 -0.64
CA THR A 93 -6.77 26.22 -0.60
C THR A 93 -6.95 25.08 0.40
N PRO A 94 -7.79 25.27 1.43
CA PRO A 94 -8.07 24.21 2.39
C PRO A 94 -8.59 22.98 1.68
N LEU A 95 -8.07 21.80 2.05
CA LEU A 95 -8.60 20.53 1.55
C LEU A 95 -9.96 20.27 2.18
N MET A 96 -10.87 19.65 1.43
CA MET A 96 -12.17 19.21 1.94
C MET A 96 -12.06 18.01 2.90
N THR A 97 -10.87 17.43 3.05
CA THR A 97 -10.61 16.22 3.84
C THR A 97 -11.17 16.28 5.27
N PRO A 98 -10.96 17.35 6.07
CA PRO A 98 -11.51 17.41 7.43
C PRO A 98 -13.03 17.28 7.42
N ASP A 99 -13.71 18.02 6.56
CA ASP A 99 -15.17 18.00 6.45
C ASP A 99 -15.69 16.64 5.98
N VAL A 100 -15.03 16.03 4.98
CA VAL A 100 -15.43 14.73 4.44
C VAL A 100 -15.28 13.61 5.49
N LEU A 101 -14.19 13.64 6.27
CA LEU A 101 -13.95 12.65 7.32
C LEU A 101 -14.89 12.85 8.52
N LEU A 102 -15.17 14.09 8.91
CA LEU A 102 -16.05 14.41 10.05
C LEU A 102 -17.54 14.25 9.71
N ALA A 103 -17.96 14.55 8.48
CA ALA A 103 -19.31 14.25 8.00
C ALA A 103 -19.55 12.74 7.95
N GLY A 104 -18.49 11.96 7.72
CA GLY A 104 -18.50 10.51 7.74
C GLY A 104 -18.48 9.92 9.15
N THR A 105 -19.57 10.01 9.91
CA THR A 105 -19.75 9.18 11.13
C THR A 105 -19.51 7.68 10.87
N SER A 106 -19.52 7.26 9.60
CA SER A 106 -19.20 5.90 9.17
C SER A 106 -17.75 5.48 9.42
N ALA A 107 -16.74 6.34 9.30
CA ALA A 107 -15.34 5.92 9.50
C ALA A 107 -15.06 5.59 10.97
N GLU A 108 -15.53 6.47 11.86
CA GLU A 108 -15.53 6.25 13.30
C GLU A 108 -16.37 5.03 13.69
N LYS A 109 -17.59 4.89 13.14
CA LYS A 109 -18.44 3.70 13.36
C LYS A 109 -17.80 2.42 12.87
N SER A 110 -17.15 2.41 11.71
CA SER A 110 -16.45 1.24 11.17
C SER A 110 -15.27 0.87 12.06
N LEU A 111 -14.47 1.84 12.50
CA LEU A 111 -13.38 1.61 13.44
C LEU A 111 -13.89 1.06 14.76
N GLN A 112 -14.95 1.66 15.31
CA GLN A 112 -15.59 1.20 16.55
C GLN A 112 -16.15 -0.21 16.40
N THR A 113 -16.75 -0.54 15.26
CA THR A 113 -17.27 -1.87 14.97
C THR A 113 -16.16 -2.91 14.91
N THR A 114 -15.06 -2.61 14.20
CA THR A 114 -13.88 -3.49 14.15
C THR A 114 -13.27 -3.69 15.52
N PHE A 115 -13.15 -2.61 16.31
CA PHE A 115 -12.61 -2.64 17.66
C PHE A 115 -13.47 -3.50 18.61
N ASN A 116 -14.80 -3.32 18.56
CA ASN A 116 -15.74 -4.13 19.33
C ASN A 116 -15.67 -5.62 18.94
N ALA A 117 -15.57 -5.92 17.65
CA ALA A 117 -15.43 -7.29 17.16
C ALA A 117 -14.11 -7.93 17.62
N PHE A 118 -13.00 -7.18 17.58
CA PHE A 118 -11.71 -7.63 18.09
C PHE A 118 -11.76 -7.95 19.59
N HIS A 119 -12.33 -7.06 20.40
CA HIS A 119 -12.48 -7.31 21.84
C HIS A 119 -13.40 -8.49 22.16
N LYS A 120 -14.46 -8.70 21.38
CA LYS A 120 -15.30 -9.90 21.50
C LYS A 120 -14.47 -11.16 21.24
N ALA A 121 -13.72 -11.21 20.14
CA ALA A 121 -12.85 -12.34 19.84
C ALA A 121 -11.80 -12.58 20.94
N GLN A 122 -11.25 -11.50 21.52
CA GLN A 122 -10.28 -11.60 22.62
C GLN A 122 -10.90 -12.21 23.90
N ARG A 123 -12.16 -11.86 24.22
CA ARG A 123 -12.92 -12.51 25.31
C ARG A 123 -13.22 -13.98 25.01
N GLU A 124 -13.42 -14.32 23.73
CA GLU A 124 -13.60 -15.69 23.25
C GLU A 124 -12.28 -16.48 23.12
N GLY A 125 -11.16 -15.92 23.59
CA GLY A 125 -9.87 -16.60 23.69
C GLY A 125 -8.89 -16.35 22.54
N PHE A 126 -9.24 -15.51 21.57
CA PHE A 126 -8.29 -15.07 20.54
C PHE A 126 -7.15 -14.26 21.17
N ARG A 127 -5.91 -14.60 20.84
CA ARG A 127 -4.69 -13.89 21.27
C ARG A 127 -3.82 -13.62 20.05
N LEU A 128 -3.43 -12.36 19.87
CA LEU A 128 -2.41 -12.02 18.89
C LEU A 128 -1.10 -12.72 19.28
N GLN A 129 -0.59 -13.55 18.38
CA GLN A 129 0.71 -14.18 18.53
C GLN A 129 1.77 -13.36 17.84
N ASP A 130 3.03 -13.58 18.23
CA ASP A 130 4.18 -13.02 17.53
C ASP A 130 4.11 -13.36 16.02
N VAL A 131 4.44 -12.37 15.18
CA VAL A 131 4.50 -12.51 13.73
C VAL A 131 5.41 -13.65 13.32
N LEU A 132 6.47 -13.95 14.09
CA LEU A 132 7.37 -15.08 13.84
C LEU A 132 6.67 -16.44 13.86
N ASN A 133 5.57 -16.56 14.64
CA ASN A 133 4.77 -17.77 14.74
C ASN A 133 3.74 -17.89 13.62
N ALA A 134 3.51 -16.83 12.85
CA ALA A 134 2.61 -16.90 11.70
C ALA A 134 3.18 -17.84 10.64
N LYS A 135 2.37 -18.83 10.20
CA LYS A 135 2.75 -19.80 9.16
C LYS A 135 3.31 -19.15 7.90
N LEU A 136 2.81 -17.97 7.54
CA LEU A 136 3.29 -17.20 6.38
C LEU A 136 4.72 -16.66 6.61
N ALA A 137 5.03 -16.17 7.81
CA ALA A 137 6.37 -15.69 8.18
C ALA A 137 7.37 -16.84 8.23
N GLN A 138 6.98 -18.00 8.80
CA GLN A 138 7.78 -19.22 8.81
C GLN A 138 8.14 -19.69 7.39
N ARG A 139 7.17 -19.70 6.48
CA ARG A 139 7.39 -20.04 5.06
C ARG A 139 8.37 -19.08 4.37
N ARG A 140 8.28 -17.78 4.65
CA ARG A 140 9.21 -16.77 4.10
C ARG A 140 10.64 -16.98 4.58
N ARG A 141 10.82 -17.35 5.85
CA ARG A 141 12.14 -17.65 6.44
C ARG A 141 12.78 -18.90 5.82
N MET A 142 12.00 -19.98 5.63
CA MET A 142 12.48 -21.22 5.00
C MET A 142 12.91 -21.02 3.53
N LYS A 143 12.22 -20.13 2.79
CA LYS A 143 12.58 -19.81 1.40
C LYS A 143 13.87 -18.97 1.30
N LYS A 144 14.14 -18.12 2.29
CA LYS A 144 15.39 -17.36 2.37
C LYS A 144 16.60 -18.28 2.65
N SER A 145 16.47 -19.20 3.60
CA SER A 145 17.57 -20.13 3.94
C SER A 145 17.89 -21.13 2.82
N SER A 146 16.90 -21.54 2.02
CA SER A 146 17.11 -22.42 0.86
C SER A 146 17.76 -21.70 -0.34
N SER A 147 17.61 -20.37 -0.44
CA SER A 147 18.28 -19.58 -1.49
C SER A 147 19.77 -19.33 -1.15
N GLU A 148 20.11 -19.18 0.13
CA GLU A 148 21.50 -18.98 0.60
C GLU A 148 22.36 -20.26 0.44
N ASN A 149 21.77 -21.45 0.62
CA ASN A 149 22.48 -22.73 0.44
C ASN A 149 22.81 -23.08 -1.02
N ASN A 150 22.10 -22.49 -2.00
CA ASN A 150 22.32 -22.80 -3.41
C ASN A 150 23.40 -21.91 -4.07
N SER A 151 23.80 -20.82 -3.40
CA SER A 151 24.88 -19.92 -3.86
C SER A 151 26.28 -20.37 -3.41
N SER A 152 26.40 -21.35 -2.51
CA SER A 152 27.68 -21.81 -1.97
C SER A 152 28.28 -23.04 -2.67
N SER A 153 27.65 -23.56 -3.73
CA SER A 153 28.08 -24.80 -4.40
C SER A 153 28.52 -24.62 -5.87
N SER A 154 29.23 -23.53 -6.19
CA SER A 154 29.87 -23.39 -7.51
C SER A 154 31.25 -22.73 -7.43
N SER A 155 32.28 -23.51 -7.07
CA SER A 155 33.64 -23.31 -7.57
C SER A 155 34.53 -24.48 -7.12
N SER A 156 34.99 -25.29 -8.07
CA SER A 156 36.37 -25.80 -8.20
C SER A 156 36.40 -26.99 -9.14
N PHE A 157 36.77 -26.79 -10.40
CA PHE A 157 37.53 -27.80 -11.14
C PHE A 157 38.63 -27.10 -11.94
N THR A 158 39.81 -27.67 -11.77
CA THR A 158 41.16 -27.16 -11.99
C THR A 158 41.57 -27.19 -13.46
N SER A 159 42.25 -26.13 -13.90
CA SER A 159 42.95 -26.11 -15.18
C SER A 159 44.27 -26.88 -15.07
N GLU A 160 44.41 -27.96 -15.83
CA GLU A 160 45.71 -28.59 -16.09
C GLU A 160 46.04 -28.37 -17.57
N SER A 161 47.08 -27.57 -17.81
CA SER A 161 47.66 -27.33 -19.12
C SER A 161 49.17 -27.41 -18.97
N SER A 162 49.80 -28.35 -19.67
CA SER A 162 51.08 -28.08 -20.34
C SER A 162 51.42 -29.18 -21.34
N LEU A 163 51.72 -28.69 -22.55
CA LEU A 163 52.26 -29.40 -23.69
C LEU A 163 53.72 -29.81 -23.45
N LYS A 164 54.10 -31.01 -23.88
CA LYS A 164 54.95 -31.24 -25.06
C LYS A 164 55.08 -32.73 -25.35
#